data_AF-A0A3P8GMY6-F1
#
_entry.id   AF-A0A3P8GMY6-F1
#
_cell.length_a   1.000
_cell.length_b   1.000
_cell.length_c   1.000
_cell.angle_alpha   90.00
_cell.angle_beta   90.00
_cell.angle_gamma   90.00
#
_symmetry.space_group_name_H-M   'P 1'
#
loop_
_entity.id
_entity.type
_entity.pdbx_description
1 polymer ?
#
loop_
_entity_poly.entity_id
_entity_poly.type
_entity_poly.pdbx_seq_one_letter_code
_entity_poly.pdbx_strand_id
1 'polypeptide(L)'
;VPDGPRSTCCTTTRAPTWRRRPSRSWRRSKIHQLRQPQIRHRGLLRVAAPGVLGEGHRRPYKVEISRRKQMFDFAISFSSIEHSGLGRYGDPVDPIGDLREVMKTMCILKKHGLFFLGLPRNQDGIHYNTHRFYGRIRLAMVMTGFEWLNTFEARSSLPLRYKREDFNYRTDFTHDLFVLRKL
;
A
#
# COMPACT_ATOMS: atom_id res chain seq x y z
N VAL A 1 -8.74 -29.95 -55.01
CA VAL A 1 -8.47 -31.27 -54.39
C VAL A 1 -7.22 -31.82 -55.04
N PRO A 2 -6.23 -32.35 -54.30
CA PRO A 2 -6.21 -32.62 -52.86
C PRO A 2 -5.28 -31.63 -52.11
N ASP A 3 -5.55 -31.20 -50.88
CA ASP A 3 -5.80 -31.92 -49.61
C ASP A 3 -4.52 -32.46 -48.93
N GLY A 4 -4.17 -31.81 -47.81
CA GLY A 4 -3.54 -32.44 -46.64
C GLY A 4 -2.02 -32.66 -46.67
N PRO A 5 -1.38 -32.90 -45.50
CA PRO A 5 -2.02 -33.46 -44.30
C PRO A 5 -1.96 -32.56 -43.06
N ARG A 6 -3.04 -32.63 -42.28
CA ARG A 6 -2.97 -32.58 -40.82
C ARG A 6 -2.16 -33.79 -40.36
N SER A 7 -1.13 -33.59 -39.55
CA SER A 7 -0.61 -34.64 -38.69
C SER A 7 -0.76 -34.19 -37.24
N THR A 8 -1.79 -34.77 -36.62
CA THR A 8 -1.84 -35.08 -35.21
C THR A 8 -0.53 -35.70 -34.75
N CYS A 9 0.02 -35.20 -33.64
CA CYS A 9 0.87 -36.03 -32.79
C CYS A 9 0.43 -35.85 -31.34
N CYS A 10 -0.53 -36.67 -30.92
CA CYS A 10 -0.61 -37.09 -29.54
C CYS A 10 0.50 -38.13 -29.32
N THR A 11 1.55 -37.78 -28.59
CA THR A 11 2.24 -38.75 -27.73
C THR A 11 2.59 -38.10 -26.40
N THR A 12 2.00 -38.70 -25.38
CA THR A 12 2.11 -38.42 -23.96
C THR A 12 3.58 -38.56 -23.52
N THR A 13 4.17 -37.49 -23.00
CA THR A 13 5.35 -37.62 -22.12
C THR A 13 4.94 -37.17 -20.72
N ARG A 14 4.94 -38.13 -19.80
CA ARG A 14 4.66 -37.95 -18.38
C ARG A 14 5.60 -36.90 -17.78
N ALA A 15 5.04 -35.83 -17.24
CA ALA A 15 5.76 -34.95 -16.32
C ALA A 15 6.04 -35.70 -15.00
N PRO A 16 7.22 -35.54 -14.39
CA PRO A 16 7.57 -36.23 -13.15
C PRO A 16 6.70 -35.72 -12.00
N THR A 17 6.07 -36.66 -11.30
CA THR A 17 5.33 -36.43 -10.06
C THR A 17 6.28 -36.01 -8.95
N TRP A 18 6.25 -34.74 -8.56
CA TRP A 18 6.88 -34.31 -7.31
C TRP A 18 6.00 -34.71 -6.12
N ARG A 19 6.36 -35.83 -5.47
CA ARG A 19 5.83 -36.19 -4.16
C ARG A 19 6.21 -35.11 -3.14
N ARG A 20 5.19 -34.51 -2.51
CA ARG A 20 5.35 -33.74 -1.28
C ARG A 20 5.96 -34.64 -0.19
N ARG A 21 7.06 -34.22 0.43
CA ARG A 21 7.50 -34.70 1.74
C ARG A 21 7.06 -33.70 2.83
N PRO A 22 6.61 -34.16 4.01
CA PRO A 22 6.05 -33.28 5.02
C PRO A 22 7.09 -32.61 5.93
N SER A 23 6.77 -31.36 6.26
CA SER A 23 7.10 -30.52 7.41
C SER A 23 8.25 -30.93 8.35
N ARG A 24 9.25 -30.05 8.45
CA ARG A 24 9.98 -29.80 9.71
C ARG A 24 9.38 -28.59 10.41
N SER A 25 9.12 -28.77 11.69
CA SER A 25 8.46 -27.85 12.62
C SER A 25 9.21 -26.54 12.78
N TRP A 26 8.56 -25.44 12.39
CA TRP A 26 8.92 -24.11 12.87
C TRP A 26 8.11 -23.82 14.13
N ARG A 27 8.81 -23.69 15.27
CA ARG A 27 8.23 -23.18 16.52
C ARG A 27 7.64 -21.79 16.24
N ARG A 28 6.34 -21.64 16.44
CA ARG A 28 5.64 -20.36 16.43
C ARG A 28 6.09 -19.52 17.63
N SER A 29 6.93 -18.53 17.40
CA SER A 29 6.97 -17.35 18.28
C SER A 29 5.71 -16.53 17.98
N LYS A 30 4.82 -16.43 18.98
CA LYS A 30 3.57 -15.67 18.92
C LYS A 30 3.89 -14.18 18.69
N ILE A 31 3.73 -13.70 17.46
CA ILE A 31 3.45 -12.30 17.21
C ILE A 31 1.92 -12.17 17.29
N HIS A 32 1.44 -11.34 18.21
CA HIS A 32 0.03 -10.99 18.32
C HIS A 32 -0.39 -10.19 17.08
N GLN A 33 -0.78 -10.91 16.03
CA GLN A 33 -1.53 -10.34 14.92
C GLN A 33 -2.90 -9.96 15.48
N LEU A 34 -3.15 -8.66 15.62
CA LEU A 34 -4.48 -8.13 15.94
C LEU A 34 -5.46 -8.70 14.92
N ARG A 35 -6.27 -9.66 15.38
CA ARG A 35 -7.42 -10.15 14.62
C ARG A 35 -8.35 -8.96 14.42
N GLN A 36 -8.56 -8.60 13.16
CA GLN A 36 -9.70 -7.78 12.75
C GLN A 36 -10.96 -8.35 13.42
N PRO A 37 -11.73 -7.57 14.19
CA PRO A 37 -12.98 -8.06 14.74
C PRO A 37 -13.94 -8.35 13.58
N GLN A 38 -14.24 -9.62 13.38
CA GLN A 38 -15.40 -10.04 12.60
C GLN A 38 -16.63 -9.51 13.33
N ILE A 39 -17.19 -8.42 12.82
CA ILE A 39 -18.45 -7.87 13.30
C ILE A 39 -19.53 -8.89 12.94
N ARG A 40 -19.96 -9.66 13.95
CA ARG A 40 -21.16 -10.48 13.87
C ARG A 40 -22.36 -9.53 13.74
N HIS A 41 -22.98 -9.48 12.57
CA HIS A 41 -24.31 -8.92 12.44
C HIS A 41 -25.29 -9.82 13.21
N ARG A 42 -25.51 -9.52 14.49
CA ARG A 42 -26.64 -10.02 15.27
C ARG A 42 -27.54 -8.83 15.58
N GLY A 43 -28.50 -8.63 14.68
CA GLY A 43 -29.60 -7.69 14.83
C GLY A 43 -30.75 -8.20 13.98
N LEU A 44 -31.38 -9.30 14.45
CA LEU A 44 -32.66 -9.76 13.94
C LEU A 44 -33.71 -8.72 14.36
N LEU A 45 -33.95 -7.70 13.53
CA LEU A 45 -35.11 -6.83 13.71
C LEU A 45 -36.27 -7.48 12.96
N ARG A 46 -37.23 -8.03 13.72
CA ARG A 46 -38.53 -8.44 13.19
C ARG A 46 -39.20 -7.21 12.59
N VAL A 47 -39.39 -7.20 11.28
CA VAL A 47 -40.28 -6.24 10.63
C VAL A 47 -41.70 -6.75 10.82
N ALA A 48 -42.42 -6.18 11.79
CA ALA A 48 -43.87 -6.17 11.72
C ALA A 48 -44.23 -5.30 10.53
N ALA A 49 -44.96 -5.85 9.56
CA ALA A 49 -45.52 -5.06 8.46
C ALA A 49 -46.83 -4.42 8.94
N PRO A 50 -46.96 -3.08 8.95
CA PRO A 50 -48.25 -2.42 8.85
C PRO A 50 -48.48 -2.01 7.39
N GLY A 51 -49.71 -2.22 6.94
CA GLY A 51 -50.09 -2.02 5.55
C GLY A 51 -50.22 -0.57 5.11
N VAL A 52 -50.47 -0.46 3.80
CA VAL A 52 -51.36 0.51 3.13
C VAL A 52 -50.98 1.99 3.16
N LEU A 53 -50.63 2.47 1.96
CA LEU A 53 -50.87 3.78 1.31
C LEU A 53 -50.74 5.07 2.15
N GLY A 54 -49.80 5.92 1.73
CA GLY A 54 -49.80 7.34 2.04
C GLY A 54 -48.58 8.07 1.46
N GLU A 55 -48.81 8.99 0.53
CA GLU A 55 -47.78 9.88 -0.01
C GLU A 55 -47.11 10.67 1.13
N GLY A 56 -45.79 10.55 1.25
CA GLY A 56 -45.01 11.18 2.31
C GLY A 56 -43.62 11.54 1.80
N HIS A 57 -43.40 12.84 1.61
CA HIS A 57 -42.15 13.49 1.25
C HIS A 57 -40.95 12.90 2.05
N ARG A 58 -40.06 12.14 1.38
CA ARG A 58 -38.83 11.63 2.01
C ARG A 58 -37.93 12.81 2.36
N ARG A 59 -37.93 13.24 3.63
CA ARG A 59 -36.87 14.12 4.14
C ARG A 59 -35.56 13.32 4.11
N PRO A 60 -34.52 13.77 3.41
CA PRO A 60 -33.23 13.10 3.48
C PRO A 60 -32.73 13.20 4.92
N TYR A 61 -32.34 12.07 5.47
CA TYR A 61 -31.64 12.01 6.75
C TYR A 61 -30.32 12.78 6.58
N LYS A 62 -30.21 13.95 7.21
CA LYS A 62 -28.93 14.66 7.32
C LYS A 62 -28.04 13.86 8.27
N VAL A 63 -27.15 13.03 7.73
CA VAL A 63 -26.00 12.54 8.49
C VAL A 63 -24.99 13.68 8.55
N GLU A 64 -25.16 14.57 9.52
CA GLU A 64 -24.18 15.60 9.81
C GLU A 64 -23.05 14.96 10.61
N ILE A 65 -22.11 14.31 9.91
CA ILE A 65 -20.86 13.86 10.51
C ILE A 65 -20.12 15.12 10.91
N SER A 66 -20.17 15.46 12.20
CA SER A 66 -19.30 16.45 12.83
C SER A 66 -17.84 16.01 12.64
N ARG A 67 -17.26 16.37 11.49
CA ARG A 67 -15.89 16.03 11.11
C ARG A 67 -14.92 16.91 11.87
N ARG A 68 -14.78 16.71 13.19
CA ARG A 68 -13.52 17.07 13.85
C ARG A 68 -12.46 16.17 13.26
N LYS A 69 -11.74 16.68 12.26
CA LYS A 69 -10.58 16.02 11.67
C LYS A 69 -9.52 16.00 12.79
N GLN A 70 -9.46 14.91 13.55
CA GLN A 70 -8.42 14.74 14.55
C GLN A 70 -7.09 14.81 13.82
N MET A 71 -6.27 15.80 14.18
CA MET A 71 -4.98 16.02 13.55
C MET A 71 -3.88 15.39 14.42
N PHE A 72 -2.90 14.79 13.78
CA PHE A 72 -1.79 14.09 14.46
C PHE A 72 -0.54 14.96 14.50
N ASP A 73 0.21 14.87 15.61
CA ASP A 73 1.51 15.53 15.79
C ASP A 73 2.60 14.87 14.95
N PHE A 74 2.50 13.56 14.73
CA PHE A 74 3.37 12.84 13.83
C PHE A 74 2.65 11.68 13.13
N ALA A 75 3.21 11.25 12.00
CA ALA A 75 2.79 10.09 11.24
C ALA A 75 4.02 9.25 10.86
N ILE A 76 3.81 7.95 10.71
CA ILE A 76 4.87 7.00 10.33
C ILE A 76 4.33 6.12 9.22
N SER A 77 5.08 6.00 8.13
CA SER A 77 4.82 5.02 7.07
C SER A 77 6.15 4.43 6.65
N PHE A 78 6.29 3.11 6.72
CA PHE A 78 7.52 2.42 6.37
C PHE A 78 7.20 1.24 5.48
N SER A 79 7.79 1.20 4.28
CA SER A 79 7.56 0.17 3.27
C SER A 79 6.06 -0.12 3.05
N SER A 80 5.32 0.90 2.60
CA SER A 80 3.88 0.82 2.36
C SER A 80 3.46 1.69 1.17
N ILE A 81 3.86 2.96 1.16
CA ILE A 81 3.44 3.95 0.15
C ILE A 81 3.94 3.59 -1.26
N GLU A 82 5.09 2.94 -1.37
CA GLU A 82 5.67 2.50 -2.65
C GLU A 82 4.80 1.50 -3.42
N HIS A 83 3.88 0.82 -2.73
CA HIS A 83 2.97 -0.17 -3.32
C HIS A 83 1.69 0.45 -3.88
N SER A 84 1.31 1.65 -3.46
CA SER A 84 0.00 2.24 -3.72
C SER A 84 -0.25 2.50 -5.21
N GLY A 85 -1.38 2.05 -5.73
CA GLY A 85 -1.76 2.27 -7.14
C GLY A 85 -1.04 1.38 -8.14
N LEU A 86 -0.40 0.29 -7.69
CA LEU A 86 0.21 -0.71 -8.58
C LEU A 86 -0.73 -1.89 -8.89
N GLY A 87 -1.95 -1.89 -8.36
CA GLY A 87 -2.93 -2.96 -8.58
C GLY A 87 -2.58 -4.30 -7.94
N ARG A 88 -1.53 -4.32 -7.09
CA ARG A 88 -1.05 -5.53 -6.40
C ARG A 88 -2.13 -6.19 -5.55
N TYR A 89 -3.02 -5.39 -4.98
CA TYR A 89 -4.02 -5.83 -4.02
C TYR A 89 -5.43 -5.89 -4.63
N GLY A 90 -5.53 -5.84 -5.96
CA GLY A 90 -6.81 -5.72 -6.66
C GLY A 90 -7.39 -4.31 -6.66
N ASP A 91 -6.63 -3.32 -6.18
CA ASP A 91 -6.92 -1.90 -6.33
C ASP A 91 -6.82 -1.45 -7.80
N PRO A 92 -7.60 -0.45 -8.23
CA PRO A 92 -7.40 0.16 -9.54
C PRO A 92 -5.98 0.69 -9.69
N VAL A 93 -5.37 0.48 -10.86
CA VAL A 93 -4.05 1.03 -11.16
C VAL A 93 -4.12 2.56 -11.14
N ASP A 94 -3.21 3.16 -10.39
CA ASP A 94 -3.09 4.60 -10.21
C ASP A 94 -1.60 5.01 -10.27
N PRO A 95 -1.15 5.60 -11.39
CA PRO A 95 0.24 6.03 -11.56
C PRO A 95 0.74 7.01 -10.49
N ILE A 96 -0.15 7.72 -9.80
CA ILE A 96 0.18 8.68 -8.74
C ILE A 96 -0.34 8.25 -7.36
N GLY A 97 -0.64 6.97 -7.17
CA GLY A 97 -1.21 6.44 -5.93
C GLY A 97 -0.34 6.68 -4.70
N ASP A 98 0.98 6.51 -4.83
CA ASP A 98 1.97 6.87 -3.80
C ASP A 98 1.87 8.36 -3.39
N LEU A 99 1.82 9.27 -4.35
CA LEU A 99 1.68 10.71 -4.09
C LEU A 99 0.34 11.02 -3.40
N ARG A 100 -0.74 10.33 -3.77
CA ARG A 100 -2.04 10.47 -3.11
C ARG A 100 -2.01 10.00 -1.67
N GLU A 101 -1.32 8.91 -1.34
CA GLU A 101 -1.16 8.47 0.06
C GLU A 101 -0.35 9.46 0.91
N VAL A 102 0.69 10.06 0.32
CA VAL A 102 1.46 11.14 0.98
C VAL A 102 0.57 12.36 1.23
N MET A 103 -0.24 12.77 0.25
CA MET A 103 -1.19 13.88 0.41
C MET A 103 -2.27 13.61 1.47
N LYS A 104 -2.77 12.37 1.57
CA LYS A 104 -3.69 11.96 2.64
C LYS A 104 -3.03 12.09 4.02
N THR A 105 -1.78 11.66 4.14
CA THR A 105 -0.98 11.81 5.37
C THR A 105 -0.81 13.29 5.71
N MET A 106 -0.47 14.13 4.73
CA MET A 106 -0.37 15.57 4.91
C MET A 106 -1.69 16.20 5.38
N CYS A 107 -2.84 15.71 4.91
CA CYS A 107 -4.17 16.20 5.29
C CYS A 107 -4.55 15.93 6.76
N ILE A 108 -3.95 14.93 7.40
CA ILE A 108 -4.23 14.55 8.80
C ILE A 108 -3.12 15.00 9.76
N LEU A 109 -1.96 15.46 9.25
CA LEU A 109 -0.90 16.02 10.06
C LEU A 109 -1.18 17.48 10.43
N LYS A 110 -0.89 17.84 11.69
CA LYS A 110 -0.82 19.24 12.15
C LYS A 110 0.26 20.00 11.37
N LYS A 111 0.11 21.32 11.28
CA LYS A 111 1.20 22.18 10.78
C LYS A 111 2.44 21.95 11.64
N HIS A 112 3.61 21.86 11.03
CA HIS A 112 4.88 21.50 11.69
C HIS A 112 4.93 20.09 12.29
N GLY A 113 3.92 19.25 12.05
CA GLY A 113 3.94 17.85 12.44
C GLY A 113 5.00 17.05 11.67
N LEU A 114 5.48 15.97 12.29
CA LEU A 114 6.55 15.14 11.73
C LEU A 114 5.99 14.00 10.89
N PHE A 115 6.64 13.70 9.78
CA PHE A 115 6.36 12.54 8.97
C PHE A 115 7.62 11.70 8.81
N PHE A 116 7.60 10.51 9.39
CA PHE A 116 8.65 9.50 9.26
C PHE A 116 8.30 8.58 8.10
N LEU A 117 9.02 8.70 7.00
CA LEU A 117 8.70 8.06 5.73
C LEU A 117 9.84 7.13 5.31
N GLY A 118 9.59 5.83 5.33
CA GLY A 118 10.52 4.80 4.89
C GLY A 118 10.24 4.35 3.47
N LEU A 119 11.16 4.66 2.54
CA LEU A 119 11.00 4.34 1.11
C LEU A 119 12.25 3.66 0.52
N PRO A 120 12.08 2.81 -0.50
CA PRO A 120 13.20 2.19 -1.20
C PRO A 120 13.88 3.22 -2.13
N ARG A 121 15.15 3.51 -1.85
CA ARG A 121 15.98 4.37 -2.69
C ARG A 121 16.58 3.57 -3.84
N ASN A 122 16.46 4.08 -5.06
CA ASN A 122 17.21 3.63 -6.24
C ASN A 122 17.05 4.67 -7.37
N GLN A 123 17.48 4.38 -8.59
CA GLN A 123 17.02 5.11 -9.76
C GLN A 123 15.49 5.06 -9.86
N ASP A 124 14.86 6.19 -10.21
CA ASP A 124 13.41 6.28 -10.39
C ASP A 124 12.91 5.16 -11.29
N GLY A 125 11.98 4.35 -10.79
CA GLY A 125 11.55 3.15 -11.50
C GLY A 125 10.39 2.42 -10.83
N ILE A 126 9.83 1.46 -11.55
CA ILE A 126 8.75 0.59 -11.07
C ILE A 126 9.17 -0.85 -11.29
N HIS A 127 9.15 -1.66 -10.23
CA HIS A 127 9.10 -3.10 -10.36
C HIS A 127 7.63 -3.50 -10.50
N TYR A 128 7.23 -3.89 -11.71
CA TYR A 128 5.82 -4.05 -12.09
C TYR A 128 5.03 -4.80 -11.01
N ASN A 129 3.88 -4.22 -10.66
CA ASN A 129 2.94 -4.63 -9.60
C ASN A 129 3.50 -4.83 -8.19
N THR A 130 4.81 -4.67 -7.96
CA THR A 130 5.42 -4.95 -6.67
C THR A 130 5.67 -3.67 -5.89
N HIS A 131 6.51 -2.75 -6.37
CA HIS A 131 6.86 -1.51 -5.69
C HIS A 131 7.49 -0.47 -6.63
N ARG A 132 7.48 0.80 -6.21
CA ARG A 132 8.25 1.89 -6.80
C ARG A 132 9.62 2.01 -6.17
N PHE A 133 10.59 2.47 -6.95
CA PHE A 133 11.86 2.99 -6.47
C PHE A 133 11.86 4.52 -6.57
N TYR A 134 12.41 5.16 -5.54
CA TYR A 134 12.47 6.61 -5.46
C TYR A 134 13.88 7.10 -5.75
N GLY A 135 14.04 7.66 -6.94
CA GLY A 135 15.20 8.43 -7.34
C GLY A 135 14.97 9.92 -7.15
N ARG A 136 15.84 10.72 -7.78
CA ARG A 136 15.86 12.17 -7.58
C ARG A 136 14.53 12.85 -7.91
N ILE A 137 13.82 12.34 -8.92
CA ILE A 137 12.61 13.00 -9.43
C ILE A 137 11.41 12.60 -8.56
N ARG A 138 11.14 11.30 -8.41
CA ARG A 138 9.97 10.83 -7.68
C ARG A 138 10.06 11.16 -6.20
N LEU A 139 11.26 11.10 -5.61
CA LEU A 139 11.47 11.48 -4.22
C LEU A 139 11.15 12.96 -3.99
N ALA A 140 11.58 13.86 -4.89
CA ALA A 140 11.26 15.29 -4.79
C ALA A 140 9.75 15.54 -4.87
N MET A 141 9.03 14.79 -5.72
CA MET A 141 7.57 14.86 -5.79
C MET A 141 6.91 14.42 -4.47
N VAL A 142 7.37 13.33 -3.88
CA VAL A 142 6.89 12.83 -2.58
C VAL A 142 7.18 13.83 -1.45
N MET A 143 8.32 14.48 -1.47
CA MET A 143 8.71 15.45 -0.43
C MET A 143 8.02 16.81 -0.57
N THR A 144 7.23 17.03 -1.63
CA THR A 144 6.56 18.32 -1.87
C THR A 144 5.61 18.65 -0.71
N GLY A 145 5.71 19.88 -0.19
CA GLY A 145 4.93 20.33 0.97
C GLY A 145 5.54 20.00 2.33
N PHE A 146 6.71 19.37 2.34
CA PHE A 146 7.48 19.10 3.54
C PHE A 146 8.86 19.76 3.49
N GLU A 147 9.36 20.09 4.66
CA GLU A 147 10.77 20.37 4.90
C GLU A 147 11.50 19.08 5.25
N TRP A 148 12.62 18.82 4.57
CA TRP A 148 13.43 17.64 4.82
C TRP A 148 14.44 17.93 5.94
N LEU A 149 14.27 17.25 7.08
CA LEU A 149 15.12 17.46 8.25
C LEU A 149 16.35 16.54 8.24
N ASN A 150 16.14 15.23 8.13
CA ASN A 150 17.20 14.22 8.21
C ASN A 150 16.83 12.98 7.40
N THR A 151 17.83 12.15 7.11
CA THR A 151 17.63 10.79 6.59
C THR A 151 18.52 9.80 7.31
N PHE A 152 18.00 8.60 7.55
CA PHE A 152 18.71 7.51 8.21
C PHE A 152 18.68 6.25 7.36
N GLU A 153 19.81 5.54 7.33
CA GLU A 153 19.89 4.19 6.75
C GLU A 153 19.65 3.16 7.84
N ALA A 154 19.08 2.01 7.50
CA ALA A 154 18.83 0.92 8.45
C ALA A 154 20.07 0.45 9.24
N ARG A 155 21.28 0.72 8.74
CA ARG A 155 22.55 0.27 9.33
C ARG A 155 23.31 1.37 10.11
N SER A 156 22.83 2.61 10.09
CA SER A 156 23.55 3.74 10.68
C SER A 156 22.62 4.58 11.56
N SER A 157 23.09 4.91 12.77
CA SER A 157 22.44 5.90 13.64
C SER A 157 22.77 7.35 13.26
N LEU A 158 23.74 7.55 12.36
CA LEU A 158 24.16 8.88 11.90
C LEU A 158 23.32 9.32 10.70
N PRO A 159 22.96 10.63 10.62
CA PRO A 159 22.22 11.16 9.49
C PRO A 159 23.06 11.05 8.21
N LEU A 160 22.43 10.53 7.16
CA LEU A 160 23.01 10.46 5.83
C LEU A 160 22.93 11.82 5.13
N ARG A 161 24.01 12.17 4.43
CA ARG A 161 24.02 13.31 3.50
C ARG A 161 24.15 12.79 2.08
N TYR A 162 23.07 12.93 1.31
CA TYR A 162 23.06 12.43 -0.06
C TYR A 162 23.90 13.26 -1.02
N LYS A 163 24.53 12.54 -1.94
CA LYS A 163 25.08 13.05 -3.19
C LYS A 163 24.20 12.61 -4.35
N ARG A 164 24.39 13.22 -5.51
CA ARG A 164 23.59 12.94 -6.71
C ARG A 164 23.71 11.47 -7.15
N GLU A 165 24.87 10.87 -6.89
CA GLU A 165 25.25 9.52 -7.27
C GLU A 165 24.54 8.46 -6.42
N ASP A 166 24.07 8.82 -5.22
CA ASP A 166 23.36 7.89 -4.33
C ASP A 166 22.00 7.47 -4.90
N PHE A 167 21.46 8.20 -5.88
CA PHE A 167 20.21 7.89 -6.57
C PHE A 167 20.43 7.26 -7.96
N ASN A 168 21.66 6.85 -8.28
CA ASN A 168 21.91 6.06 -9.49
C ASN A 168 21.42 4.61 -9.30
N TYR A 169 21.37 3.84 -10.38
CA TYR A 169 20.96 2.44 -10.33
C TYR A 169 21.88 1.66 -9.39
N ARG A 170 21.28 0.91 -8.47
CA ARG A 170 21.98 -0.02 -7.60
C ARG A 170 21.30 -1.38 -7.60
N THR A 171 22.10 -2.42 -7.42
CA THR A 171 21.63 -3.80 -7.28
C THR A 171 21.13 -4.11 -5.87
N ASP A 172 21.56 -3.32 -4.88
CA ASP A 172 21.10 -3.44 -3.50
C ASP A 172 19.76 -2.74 -3.29
N PHE A 173 18.98 -3.33 -2.39
CA PHE A 173 17.69 -2.79 -1.98
C PHE A 173 17.84 -2.07 -0.64
N THR A 174 18.01 -0.76 -0.67
CA THR A 174 18.15 0.07 0.53
C THR A 174 16.87 0.84 0.82
N HIS A 175 16.32 0.65 2.02
CA HIS A 175 15.24 1.47 2.55
C HIS A 175 15.82 2.56 3.44
N ASP A 176 15.52 3.80 3.07
CA ASP A 176 15.94 4.96 3.83
C ASP A 176 14.74 5.55 4.57
N LEU A 177 14.98 5.99 5.80
CA LEU A 177 14.01 6.66 6.65
C LEU A 177 14.19 8.17 6.53
N PHE A 178 13.28 8.82 5.83
CA PHE A 178 13.21 10.28 5.71
C PHE A 178 12.43 10.86 6.88
N VAL A 179 13.01 11.87 7.55
CA VAL A 179 12.34 12.66 8.58
C VAL A 179 11.94 13.99 7.96
N LEU A 180 10.62 14.17 7.82
CA LEU A 180 10.01 15.29 7.13
C LEU A 180 9.18 16.11 8.13
N ARG A 181 9.16 17.44 7.97
CA ARG A 181 8.31 18.36 8.73
C ARG A 181 7.31 19.02 7.81
N LYS A 182 6.02 18.96 8.14
CA LYS A 182 4.99 19.62 7.34
C LYS A 182 5.12 21.15 7.41
N LEU A 183 5.09 21.80 6.24
CA LEU A 183 5.10 23.27 6.10
C LEU A 183 3.77 23.92 6.55
#